data_AF-A0A182V2G1-F1
#
_entry.id   AF-A0A182V2G1-F1
#
_cell.length_a   1.000
_cell.length_b   1.000
_cell.length_c   1.000
_cell.angle_alpha   90.00
_cell.angle_beta   90.00
_cell.angle_gamma   90.00
#
_symmetry.space_group_name_H-M   'P 1'
#
loop_
_entity.id
_entity.type
_entity.pdbx_description
1 polymer ?
#
loop_
_entity_poly.entity_id
_entity_poly.type
_entity_poly.pdbx_seq_one_letter_code
_entity_poly.pdbx_strand_id
1 'polypeptide(L)'
;MLCARTDSSGIEGNPTVFYRLMPGSTAQTNKLHTFYLQQRPDNGDTWADIKVNHPLDFETIKEYNLTVRVENNGAQQLASEATVYIQLEDVNDEIPLFTEREQETVLEGEPIGTKVTQVNAIDKDGTFPNNQVYYYIVDSPRNEGKDFFEINLQSGEIFTKVVFDREKQGAYALEVEARDGAPSARPNSNQQPNSGRSVVPGA
;
A
#
# COMPACT_ATOMS: atom_id res chain seq x y z
N MET A 1 19.23 14.50 -0.32
CA MET A 1 20.17 15.57 -0.68
C MET A 1 21.47 14.91 -1.07
N LEU A 2 21.80 14.87 -2.36
CA LEU A 2 23.10 14.38 -2.82
C LEU A 2 24.02 15.59 -2.82
N CYS A 3 24.99 15.57 -1.91
CA CYS A 3 26.00 16.61 -1.79
C CYS A 3 27.24 16.12 -2.54
N ALA A 4 27.55 16.73 -3.69
CA ALA A 4 28.93 16.76 -4.15
C ALA A 4 29.55 17.97 -3.47
N ARG A 5 30.22 17.74 -2.34
CA ARG A 5 30.90 18.82 -1.64
C ARG A 5 32.18 19.12 -2.41
N THR A 6 32.23 20.33 -2.99
CA THR A 6 33.39 20.90 -3.69
C THR A 6 34.00 19.96 -4.73
N ASP A 7 33.42 19.90 -5.94
CA ASP A 7 34.15 19.31 -7.06
C ASP A 7 34.32 20.36 -8.15
N SER A 8 35.42 21.10 -8.05
CA SER A 8 36.03 21.69 -9.24
C SER A 8 36.30 20.54 -10.20
N SER A 9 36.07 20.70 -11.50
CA SER A 9 36.35 19.69 -12.53
C SER A 9 37.79 19.11 -12.53
N GLY A 10 38.69 19.61 -11.66
CA GLY A 10 40.12 19.36 -11.66
C GLY A 10 40.84 20.00 -12.85
N ILE A 11 40.11 20.71 -13.71
CA ILE A 11 40.63 21.33 -14.93
C ILE A 11 40.73 22.84 -14.70
N GLU A 12 41.98 23.32 -14.79
CA GLU A 12 42.30 24.74 -14.72
C GLU A 12 41.50 25.51 -15.79
N GLY A 13 40.68 26.48 -15.36
CA GLY A 13 39.86 27.32 -16.25
C GLY A 13 38.47 26.80 -16.62
N ASN A 14 38.00 25.66 -16.09
CA ASN A 14 36.65 25.17 -16.38
C ASN A 14 35.90 24.63 -15.14
N PRO A 15 35.22 25.48 -14.36
CA PRO A 15 34.60 25.07 -13.10
C PRO A 15 33.25 24.35 -13.26
N THR A 16 32.66 24.30 -14.45
CA THR A 16 31.24 23.89 -14.57
C THR A 16 31.09 22.40 -14.88
N VAL A 17 30.58 21.67 -13.88
CA VAL A 17 30.04 20.31 -14.06
C VAL A 17 28.51 20.34 -14.15
N PHE A 18 27.94 19.37 -14.85
CA PHE A 18 26.50 19.17 -14.95
C PHE A 18 26.11 17.74 -14.56
N TYR A 19 24.99 17.63 -13.84
CA TYR A 19 24.45 16.36 -13.37
C TYR A 19 23.38 15.84 -14.32
N ARG A 20 23.45 14.55 -14.62
CA ARG A 20 22.41 13.83 -15.37
C ARG A 20 21.96 12.59 -14.61
N LEU A 21 20.67 12.32 -14.70
CA LEU A 21 20.10 11.07 -14.26
C LEU A 21 20.02 10.17 -15.48
N MET A 22 20.73 9.07 -15.45
CA MET A 22 20.81 8.16 -16.59
C MET A 22 19.59 7.23 -16.58
N PRO A 23 18.79 7.18 -17.66
CA PRO A 23 17.75 6.17 -17.79
C PRO A 23 18.39 4.81 -18.06
N GLY A 24 18.02 3.81 -17.28
CA GLY A 24 18.43 2.42 -17.46
C GLY A 24 17.44 1.61 -18.30
N SER A 25 17.50 0.29 -18.16
CA SER A 25 16.73 -0.67 -18.96
C SER A 25 15.40 -1.10 -18.33
N THR A 26 15.19 -0.79 -17.05
CA THR A 26 14.02 -1.20 -16.23
C THR A 26 13.37 0.00 -15.54
N ALA A 27 12.15 -0.19 -15.03
CA ALA A 27 11.49 0.85 -14.24
C ALA A 27 12.30 1.20 -12.98
N GLN A 28 12.89 0.21 -12.29
CA GLN A 28 13.78 0.40 -11.13
C GLN A 28 15.04 1.23 -11.45
N THR A 29 15.52 1.15 -12.69
CA THR A 29 16.67 1.93 -13.18
C THR A 29 16.24 3.22 -13.90
N ASN A 30 15.05 3.73 -13.60
CA ASN A 30 14.50 4.99 -14.13
C ASN A 30 14.23 5.04 -15.64
N LYS A 31 13.99 3.90 -16.31
CA LYS A 31 13.60 3.87 -17.73
C LYS A 31 12.36 4.71 -18.05
N LEU A 32 11.45 4.81 -17.10
CA LEU A 32 10.17 5.52 -17.25
C LEU A 32 10.24 6.99 -16.81
N HIS A 33 11.43 7.51 -16.49
CA HIS A 33 11.61 8.87 -15.98
C HIS A 33 10.74 9.16 -14.74
N THR A 34 10.57 8.15 -13.87
CA THR A 34 9.88 8.28 -12.56
C THR A 34 10.55 9.32 -11.68
N PHE A 35 11.88 9.43 -11.78
CA PHE A 35 12.67 10.46 -11.12
C PHE A 35 13.35 11.37 -12.15
N TYR A 36 13.58 12.61 -11.76
CA TYR A 36 14.39 13.58 -12.51
C TYR A 36 15.33 14.34 -11.57
N LEU A 37 16.37 14.94 -12.13
CA LEU A 37 17.26 15.85 -11.40
C LEU A 37 16.85 17.29 -11.62
N GLN A 38 16.70 18.03 -10.53
CA GLN A 38 16.58 19.48 -10.52
C GLN A 38 17.91 20.08 -10.06
N GLN A 39 18.66 20.68 -11.00
CA GLN A 39 19.92 21.35 -10.69
C GLN A 39 19.66 22.69 -10.00
N ARG A 40 20.49 23.01 -9.00
CA ARG A 40 20.47 24.24 -8.22
C ARG A 40 21.88 24.85 -8.20
N PRO A 41 22.12 25.92 -8.96
CA PRO A 41 23.37 26.67 -8.86
C PRO A 41 23.52 27.29 -7.47
N ASP A 42 24.72 27.26 -6.88
CA ASP A 42 25.05 27.90 -5.60
C ASP A 42 26.48 28.46 -5.62
N ASN A 43 26.61 29.77 -5.77
CA ASN A 43 27.87 30.51 -5.60
C ASN A 43 29.12 29.93 -6.29
N GLY A 44 28.95 29.35 -7.49
CA GLY A 44 30.04 28.76 -8.28
C GLY A 44 30.06 27.23 -8.27
N ASP A 45 29.35 26.59 -7.34
CA ASP A 45 29.07 25.16 -7.33
C ASP A 45 27.69 24.86 -7.96
N THR A 46 27.49 23.61 -8.39
CA THR A 46 26.18 23.10 -8.85
C THR A 46 25.74 21.96 -7.95
N TRP A 47 24.55 22.10 -7.36
CA TRP A 47 23.86 21.04 -6.63
C TRP A 47 22.80 20.37 -7.50
N ALA A 48 22.37 19.17 -7.14
CA ALA A 48 21.23 18.54 -7.77
C ALA A 48 20.34 17.81 -6.76
N ASP A 49 19.04 18.08 -6.85
CA ASP A 49 18.02 17.35 -6.12
C ASP A 49 17.42 16.27 -7.03
N ILE A 50 17.30 15.05 -6.53
CA ILE A 50 16.41 14.06 -7.14
C ILE A 50 14.98 14.42 -6.73
N LYS A 51 14.10 14.53 -7.72
CA LYS A 51 12.66 14.83 -7.57
C LYS A 51 11.84 13.74 -8.24
N VAL A 52 10.64 13.53 -7.70
CA VAL A 52 9.65 12.58 -8.22
C VAL A 52 8.88 13.24 -9.36
N ASN A 53 8.74 12.54 -10.48
CA ASN A 53 7.98 12.96 -11.65
C ASN A 53 6.65 12.19 -11.79
N HIS A 54 6.65 10.92 -11.38
CA HIS A 54 5.48 10.03 -11.44
C HIS A 54 5.17 9.47 -10.05
N PRO A 55 3.89 9.17 -9.75
CA PRO A 55 3.51 8.55 -8.48
C PRO A 55 4.35 7.32 -8.18
N LEU A 56 4.72 7.18 -6.91
CA LEU A 56 5.43 6.03 -6.38
C LEU A 56 4.40 5.10 -5.75
N ASP A 57 4.63 3.80 -5.90
CA ASP A 57 3.70 2.75 -5.47
C ASP A 57 4.54 1.57 -4.95
N PHE A 58 4.46 1.32 -3.64
CA PHE A 58 5.26 0.32 -2.95
C PHE A 58 4.89 -1.10 -3.40
N GLU A 59 3.61 -1.34 -3.67
CA GLU A 59 3.02 -2.61 -4.09
C GLU A 59 3.53 -3.01 -5.48
N THR A 60 3.89 -2.02 -6.31
CA THR A 60 4.45 -2.23 -7.65
C THR A 60 5.99 -2.27 -7.67
N ILE A 61 6.69 -1.27 -7.12
CA ILE A 61 8.16 -1.20 -7.10
C ILE A 61 8.64 -0.67 -5.74
N LYS A 62 9.33 -1.53 -4.98
CA LYS A 62 9.80 -1.22 -3.62
C LYS A 62 11.12 -0.45 -3.57
N GLU A 63 11.93 -0.57 -4.62
CA GLU A 63 13.26 0.03 -4.65
C GLU A 63 13.70 0.45 -6.05
N TYR A 64 14.53 1.50 -6.10
CA TYR A 64 15.14 2.03 -7.30
C TYR A 64 16.65 2.14 -7.13
N ASN A 65 17.38 1.83 -8.20
CA ASN A 65 18.82 1.94 -8.30
C ASN A 65 19.17 2.93 -9.43
N LEU A 66 19.31 4.19 -9.04
CA LEU A 66 19.48 5.30 -9.95
C LEU A 66 20.96 5.55 -10.26
N THR A 67 21.32 5.70 -11.52
CA THR A 67 22.67 6.11 -11.91
C THR A 67 22.70 7.62 -12.15
N VAL A 68 23.45 8.34 -11.32
CA VAL A 68 23.74 9.75 -11.51
C VAL A 68 25.12 9.88 -12.17
N ARG A 69 25.17 10.61 -13.27
CA ARG A 69 26.40 10.91 -14.00
C ARG A 69 26.74 12.39 -13.87
N VAL A 70 28.00 12.67 -13.57
CA VAL A 70 28.57 14.01 -13.53
C VAL A 70 29.55 14.14 -14.67
N GLU A 71 29.46 15.24 -15.41
CA GLU A 71 30.32 15.52 -16.56
C GLU A 71 30.80 16.96 -16.55
N ASN A 72 31.99 17.17 -17.10
CA ASN A 72 32.55 18.50 -17.30
C ASN A 72 32.17 19.10 -18.67
N ASN A 73 32.19 20.43 -18.78
CA ASN A 73 32.01 21.13 -20.06
C ASN A 73 33.34 21.40 -20.80
N GLY A 74 34.34 20.53 -20.62
CA GLY A 74 35.72 20.76 -21.08
C GLY A 74 36.04 20.19 -22.46
N ALA A 75 37.17 20.63 -23.03
CA ALA A 75 37.68 20.10 -24.30
C ALA A 75 38.01 18.60 -24.19
N GLN A 76 38.45 18.14 -23.01
CA GLN A 76 38.50 16.74 -22.65
C GLN A 76 37.25 16.38 -21.86
N GLN A 77 36.43 15.47 -22.38
CA GLN A 77 35.23 14.99 -21.70
C GLN A 77 35.61 14.00 -20.60
N LEU A 78 35.37 14.38 -19.35
CA LEU A 78 35.49 13.54 -18.17
C LEU A 78 34.08 13.28 -17.63
N ALA A 79 33.85 12.03 -17.22
CA ALA A 79 32.61 11.60 -16.63
C ALA A 79 32.89 10.73 -15.40
N SER A 80 32.06 10.88 -14.38
CA SER A 80 32.01 9.98 -13.23
C SER A 80 30.57 9.58 -12.97
N GLU A 81 30.36 8.38 -12.47
CA GLU A 81 29.03 7.84 -12.17
C GLU A 81 28.95 7.38 -10.72
N ALA A 82 27.79 7.61 -10.11
CA ALA A 82 27.45 7.14 -8.78
C ALA A 82 26.07 6.48 -8.80
N THR A 83 25.91 5.41 -8.03
CA THR A 83 24.63 4.74 -7.85
C THR A 83 23.95 5.26 -6.59
N VAL A 84 22.67 5.62 -6.71
CA VAL A 84 21.81 6.07 -5.62
C VAL A 84 20.72 5.03 -5.43
N TYR A 85 20.67 4.44 -4.23
CA TYR A 85 19.64 3.49 -3.85
C TYR A 85 18.50 4.24 -3.14
N ILE A 86 17.29 4.07 -3.65
CA ILE A 86 16.06 4.60 -3.05
C ILE A 86 15.21 3.41 -2.65
N GLN A 87 14.85 3.33 -1.37
CA GLN A 87 13.87 2.38 -0.85
C GLN A 87 12.60 3.15 -0.55
N LEU A 88 11.46 2.62 -0.99
CA LEU A 88 10.16 3.19 -0.65
C LEU A 88 9.74 2.71 0.75
N GLU A 89 9.09 3.61 1.48
CA GLU A 89 8.36 3.26 2.68
C GLU A 89 6.92 2.93 2.28
N ASP A 90 6.41 1.82 2.81
CA ASP A 90 5.04 1.38 2.61
C ASP A 90 4.07 2.27 3.39
N VAL A 91 2.91 2.56 2.80
CA VAL A 91 1.85 3.37 3.39
C VAL A 91 0.53 2.62 3.23
N ASN A 92 -0.40 2.82 4.17
CA ASN A 92 -1.67 2.12 4.16
C ASN A 92 -2.65 2.69 3.10
N ASP A 93 -2.53 2.30 1.84
CA ASP A 93 -3.35 2.83 0.74
C ASP A 93 -4.14 1.78 -0.06
N GLU A 94 -3.97 0.50 0.27
CA GLU A 94 -4.84 -0.59 -0.18
C GLU A 94 -6.06 -0.77 0.75
N ILE A 95 -7.05 -1.55 0.33
CA ILE A 95 -8.25 -1.85 1.14
C ILE A 95 -8.31 -3.36 1.34
N PRO A 96 -8.75 -3.86 2.52
CA PRO A 96 -9.04 -5.28 2.70
C PRO A 96 -10.16 -5.76 1.75
N LEU A 97 -9.86 -6.76 0.92
CA LEU A 97 -10.81 -7.33 -0.03
C LEU A 97 -11.17 -8.77 0.32
N PHE A 98 -12.46 -9.04 0.48
CA PHE A 98 -12.96 -10.40 0.72
C PHE A 98 -12.70 -11.32 -0.48
N THR A 99 -12.12 -12.51 -0.23
CA THR A 99 -11.73 -13.46 -1.28
C THR A 99 -12.82 -14.46 -1.65
N GLU A 100 -13.76 -14.74 -0.73
CA GLU A 100 -14.82 -15.72 -0.92
C GLU A 100 -16.20 -15.11 -0.61
N ARG A 101 -17.21 -15.57 -1.35
CA ARG A 101 -18.63 -15.18 -1.19
C ARG A 101 -19.48 -16.44 -1.24
N GLU A 102 -19.33 -17.30 -0.25
CA GLU A 102 -20.16 -18.50 -0.18
C GLU A 102 -21.42 -18.21 0.63
N GLN A 103 -22.54 -18.74 0.12
CA GLN A 103 -23.77 -18.82 0.88
C GLN A 103 -23.65 -20.06 1.77
N GLU A 104 -23.88 -19.88 3.06
CA GLU A 104 -23.64 -20.91 4.06
C GLU A 104 -24.95 -21.26 4.75
N THR A 105 -25.08 -22.53 5.12
CA THR A 105 -26.27 -23.06 5.78
C THR A 105 -25.91 -23.63 7.13
N VAL A 106 -26.65 -23.25 8.17
CA VAL A 106 -26.56 -23.83 9.49
C VAL A 106 -27.80 -24.68 9.76
N LEU A 107 -27.62 -25.87 10.34
CA LEU A 107 -28.77 -26.68 10.74
C LEU A 107 -29.52 -25.99 11.89
N GLU A 108 -30.83 -26.00 11.83
CA GLU A 108 -31.65 -25.54 12.96
C GLU A 108 -31.46 -26.43 14.19
N GLY A 109 -31.68 -25.87 15.38
CA GLY A 109 -31.51 -26.62 16.63
C GLY A 109 -30.06 -26.83 17.08
N GLU A 110 -29.07 -26.42 16.29
CA GLU A 110 -27.66 -26.41 16.70
C GLU A 110 -27.45 -25.52 17.95
N PRO A 111 -26.56 -25.91 18.88
CA PRO A 111 -26.30 -25.15 20.09
C PRO A 111 -25.68 -23.78 19.80
N ILE A 112 -25.73 -22.90 20.81
CA ILE A 112 -25.00 -21.63 20.81
C ILE A 112 -23.50 -21.92 20.73
N GLY A 113 -22.78 -21.15 19.91
CA GLY A 113 -21.35 -21.31 19.66
C GLY A 113 -21.01 -22.30 18.55
N THR A 114 -21.99 -22.77 17.78
CA THR A 114 -21.74 -23.57 16.57
C THR A 114 -21.09 -22.70 15.51
N LYS A 115 -19.98 -23.17 14.92
CA LYS A 115 -19.32 -22.50 13.79
C LYS A 115 -20.21 -22.58 12.57
N VAL A 116 -20.52 -21.44 11.97
CA VAL A 116 -21.33 -21.31 10.76
C VAL A 116 -20.42 -21.36 9.53
N THR A 117 -19.46 -20.43 9.47
CA THR A 117 -18.53 -20.30 8.35
C THR A 117 -17.32 -19.47 8.79
N GLN A 118 -16.43 -19.16 7.86
CA GLN A 118 -15.30 -18.27 8.05
C GLN A 118 -15.18 -17.36 6.83
N VAL A 119 -15.20 -16.05 7.06
CA VAL A 119 -14.90 -15.09 6.01
C VAL A 119 -13.40 -14.83 5.96
N ASN A 120 -12.89 -14.57 4.77
CA ASN A 120 -11.50 -14.21 4.56
C ASN A 120 -11.40 -12.96 3.68
N ALA A 121 -10.58 -12.01 4.10
CA ALA A 121 -10.21 -10.83 3.36
C ALA A 121 -8.69 -10.65 3.35
N ILE A 122 -8.18 -10.12 2.25
CA ILE A 122 -6.76 -9.86 2.03
C ILE A 122 -6.58 -8.37 1.83
N ASP A 123 -5.71 -7.77 2.63
CA ASP A 123 -5.13 -6.47 2.34
C ASP A 123 -3.83 -6.66 1.54
N LYS A 124 -3.61 -5.80 0.55
CA LYS A 124 -2.47 -5.89 -0.37
C LYS A 124 -1.29 -5.04 0.03
N ASP A 125 -1.43 -4.18 1.04
CA ASP A 125 -0.30 -3.42 1.56
C ASP A 125 0.88 -4.36 1.88
N GLY A 126 2.09 -3.88 1.64
CA GLY A 126 3.25 -4.74 1.66
C GLY A 126 3.77 -5.09 3.05
N THR A 127 3.40 -4.35 4.10
CA THR A 127 3.99 -4.47 5.44
C THR A 127 3.00 -4.34 6.59
N PHE A 128 3.38 -4.90 7.74
CA PHE A 128 2.66 -4.71 9.00
C PHE A 128 2.92 -3.30 9.56
N PRO A 129 1.91 -2.59 10.12
CA PRO A 129 0.55 -3.06 10.37
C PRO A 129 -0.47 -2.76 9.26
N ASN A 130 -0.06 -2.15 8.15
CA ASN A 130 -0.96 -1.73 7.06
C ASN A 130 -1.74 -2.93 6.49
N ASN A 131 -1.07 -4.07 6.36
CA ASN A 131 -1.67 -5.27 5.78
C ASN A 131 -2.41 -6.20 6.77
N GLN A 132 -2.65 -5.74 8.00
CA GLN A 132 -3.34 -6.54 9.00
C GLN A 132 -4.86 -6.39 8.87
N VAL A 133 -5.59 -7.50 8.79
CA VAL A 133 -7.05 -7.50 8.64
C VAL A 133 -7.76 -7.88 9.93
N TYR A 134 -8.78 -7.11 10.29
CA TYR A 134 -9.71 -7.38 11.38
C TYR A 134 -11.16 -7.42 10.90
N TYR A 135 -11.96 -8.31 11.47
CA TYR A 135 -13.34 -8.57 11.04
C TYR A 135 -14.39 -8.10 12.04
N TYR A 136 -15.45 -7.50 11.52
CA TYR A 136 -16.55 -6.96 12.31
C TYR A 136 -17.90 -7.28 11.65
N ILE A 137 -18.92 -7.52 12.47
CA ILE A 137 -20.32 -7.49 12.03
C ILE A 137 -20.78 -6.04 12.11
N VAL A 138 -21.27 -5.47 11.01
CA VAL A 138 -21.64 -4.05 10.98
C VAL A 138 -23.06 -3.80 11.43
N ASP A 139 -23.29 -2.71 12.16
CA ASP A 139 -24.64 -2.27 12.45
C ASP A 139 -25.23 -1.54 11.22
N SER A 140 -26.15 -2.22 10.53
CA SER A 140 -26.86 -1.65 9.39
C SER A 140 -28.32 -2.13 9.36
N PRO A 141 -29.27 -1.34 8.81
CA PRO A 141 -30.65 -1.79 8.65
C PRO A 141 -30.82 -3.03 7.76
N ARG A 142 -29.79 -3.40 6.99
CA ARG A 142 -29.79 -4.57 6.11
C ARG A 142 -29.16 -5.80 6.78
N ASN A 143 -28.54 -5.62 7.95
CA ASN A 143 -27.88 -6.67 8.68
C ASN A 143 -28.83 -7.31 9.71
N GLU A 144 -29.73 -8.14 9.21
CA GLU A 144 -30.72 -8.87 10.02
C GLU A 144 -30.05 -9.85 10.99
N GLY A 145 -28.87 -10.39 10.62
CA GLY A 145 -28.12 -11.35 11.42
C GLY A 145 -27.32 -10.75 12.58
N LYS A 146 -27.19 -9.42 12.67
CA LYS A 146 -26.21 -8.77 13.58
C LYS A 146 -26.32 -9.18 15.05
N ASP A 147 -27.54 -9.46 15.51
CA ASP A 147 -27.80 -9.81 16.91
C ASP A 147 -27.69 -11.32 17.17
N PHE A 148 -27.74 -12.13 16.10
CA PHE A 148 -27.82 -13.60 16.13
C PHE A 148 -26.49 -14.30 15.87
N PHE A 149 -25.50 -13.59 15.33
CA PHE A 149 -24.17 -14.11 15.06
C PHE A 149 -23.09 -13.29 15.77
N GLU A 150 -21.95 -13.93 16.02
CA GLU A 150 -20.71 -13.26 16.41
C GLU A 150 -19.59 -13.63 15.43
N ILE A 151 -18.58 -12.78 15.34
CA ILE A 151 -17.41 -13.01 14.47
C ILE A 151 -16.13 -12.89 15.29
N ASN A 152 -15.19 -13.80 15.06
CA ASN A 152 -13.85 -13.70 15.59
C ASN A 152 -13.09 -12.60 14.85
N LEU A 153 -12.59 -11.62 15.61
CA LEU A 153 -11.91 -10.43 15.10
C LEU A 153 -10.70 -10.73 14.21
N GLN A 154 -9.98 -11.83 14.45
CA GLN A 154 -8.73 -12.16 13.75
C GLN A 154 -8.90 -13.27 12.72
N SER A 155 -9.67 -14.32 13.05
CA SER A 155 -9.84 -15.45 12.13
C SER A 155 -10.97 -15.25 11.12
N GLY A 156 -11.91 -14.32 11.38
CA GLY A 156 -13.09 -14.16 10.55
C GLY A 156 -14.11 -15.30 10.69
N GLU A 157 -13.93 -16.20 11.67
CA GLU A 157 -14.87 -17.28 11.96
C GLU A 157 -16.16 -16.72 12.56
N ILE A 158 -17.30 -17.17 12.02
CA ILE A 158 -18.64 -16.73 12.43
C ILE A 158 -19.31 -17.85 13.23
N PHE A 159 -19.89 -17.50 14.37
CA PHE A 159 -20.53 -18.42 15.30
C PHE A 159 -21.97 -18.00 15.62
N THR A 160 -22.81 -18.98 15.97
CA THR A 160 -24.19 -18.75 16.41
C THR A 160 -24.23 -18.18 17.83
N LYS A 161 -25.06 -17.15 18.06
CA LYS A 161 -25.37 -16.63 19.42
C LYS A 161 -26.68 -17.16 20.00
N VAL A 162 -27.49 -17.80 19.14
CA VAL A 162 -28.80 -18.35 19.50
C VAL A 162 -28.96 -19.75 18.89
N VAL A 163 -29.94 -20.48 19.39
CA VAL A 163 -30.46 -21.67 18.71
C VAL A 163 -31.47 -21.21 17.67
N PHE A 164 -31.20 -21.51 16.40
CA PHE A 164 -32.07 -21.12 15.29
C PHE A 164 -33.28 -22.05 15.16
N ASP A 165 -34.37 -21.46 14.67
CA ASP A 165 -35.66 -22.09 14.40
C ASP A 165 -36.12 -21.58 13.04
N ARG A 166 -36.13 -22.47 12.04
CA ARG A 166 -36.36 -22.10 10.65
C ARG A 166 -37.78 -21.59 10.42
N GLU A 167 -38.76 -22.10 11.17
CA GLU A 167 -40.15 -21.66 11.06
C GLU A 167 -40.35 -20.20 11.50
N LYS A 168 -39.48 -19.66 12.36
CA LYS A 168 -39.49 -18.24 12.73
C LYS A 168 -38.88 -17.35 11.65
N GLN A 169 -37.69 -17.72 11.18
CA GLN A 169 -36.97 -17.00 10.14
C GLN A 169 -35.94 -17.94 9.50
N GLY A 170 -36.15 -18.23 8.21
CA GLY A 170 -35.33 -19.17 7.46
C GLY A 170 -34.22 -18.55 6.63
N ALA A 171 -33.82 -17.31 6.89
CA ALA A 171 -32.67 -16.66 6.26
C ALA A 171 -32.27 -15.42 7.05
N TYR A 172 -30.97 -15.14 7.11
CA TYR A 172 -30.42 -13.93 7.72
C TYR A 172 -29.40 -13.33 6.77
N ALA A 173 -29.55 -12.04 6.47
CA ALA A 173 -28.47 -11.28 5.82
C ALA A 173 -27.46 -10.85 6.88
N LEU A 174 -26.20 -11.26 6.72
CA LEU A 174 -25.11 -10.85 7.61
C LEU A 174 -24.13 -9.96 6.85
N GLU A 175 -24.08 -8.68 7.19
CA GLU A 175 -23.09 -7.75 6.63
C GLU A 175 -21.85 -7.74 7.53
N VAL A 176 -20.70 -8.00 6.92
CA VAL A 176 -19.39 -8.02 7.58
C VAL A 176 -18.47 -7.00 6.96
N GLU A 177 -17.57 -6.48 7.77
CA GLU A 177 -16.55 -5.51 7.36
C GLU A 177 -15.19 -5.99 7.78
N ALA A 178 -14.27 -5.99 6.82
CA ALA A 178 -12.85 -6.17 7.03
C ALA A 178 -12.23 -4.77 7.10
N ARG A 179 -11.46 -4.49 8.14
CA ARG A 179 -10.74 -3.22 8.31
C ARG A 179 -9.27 -3.49 8.58
N ASP A 180 -8.41 -2.67 8.02
CA ASP A 180 -7.06 -2.58 8.55
C ASP A 180 -7.07 -1.80 9.88
N GLY A 181 -5.97 -1.85 10.64
CA GLY A 181 -5.85 -1.17 11.92
C GLY A 181 -5.14 0.19 11.85
N ALA A 182 -4.64 0.58 10.68
CA ALA A 182 -3.69 1.68 10.51
C ALA A 182 -4.36 2.93 9.91
N PRO A 183 -3.85 4.15 10.14
CA PRO A 183 -4.39 5.34 9.48
C PRO A 183 -4.25 5.27 7.96
N SER A 184 -5.35 5.40 7.21
CA SER A 184 -5.32 5.38 5.74
C SER A 184 -4.52 6.54 5.16
N ALA A 185 -3.64 6.23 4.23
CA ALA A 185 -2.90 7.18 3.40
C ALA A 185 -3.70 7.66 2.17
N ARG A 186 -4.91 7.13 1.95
CA ARG A 186 -5.75 7.52 0.82
C ARG A 186 -6.29 8.95 0.98
N PRO A 187 -6.44 9.72 -0.12
CA PRO A 187 -6.99 11.07 -0.04
C PRO A 187 -8.41 11.09 0.56
N ASN A 188 -8.70 12.10 1.39
CA ASN A 188 -10.01 12.31 2.03
C ASN A 188 -10.48 11.18 2.97
N SER A 189 -9.57 10.34 3.48
CA SER A 189 -9.88 9.26 4.43
C SER A 189 -10.18 9.75 5.85
N ASN A 190 -9.83 11.01 6.18
CA ASN A 190 -9.79 11.51 7.56
C ASN A 190 -8.99 10.62 8.52
N GLN A 191 -7.95 9.96 8.02
CA GLN A 191 -7.10 9.03 8.78
C GLN A 191 -7.86 7.82 9.36
N GLN A 192 -9.07 7.53 8.86
CA GLN A 192 -9.76 6.30 9.21
C GLN A 192 -9.04 5.11 8.58
N PRO A 193 -9.05 3.93 9.22
CA PRO A 193 -8.50 2.73 8.62
C PRO A 193 -9.21 2.35 7.33
N ASN A 194 -8.50 1.73 6.37
CA ASN A 194 -9.13 1.25 5.16
C ASN A 194 -10.07 0.09 5.51
N SER A 195 -11.17 0.01 4.78
CA SER A 195 -12.22 -0.96 5.07
C SER A 195 -12.90 -1.45 3.80
N GLY A 196 -13.16 -2.75 3.73
CA GLY A 196 -14.01 -3.39 2.73
C GLY A 196 -15.22 -4.06 3.40
N ARG A 197 -16.35 -4.09 2.70
CA ARG A 197 -17.58 -4.75 3.19
C ARG A 197 -17.99 -5.89 2.29
N SER A 198 -18.59 -6.91 2.89
CA SER A 198 -19.24 -8.01 2.18
C SER A 198 -20.55 -8.38 2.86
N VAL A 199 -21.48 -8.92 2.09
CA VAL A 199 -22.70 -9.54 2.62
C VAL A 199 -22.50 -11.04 2.51
N VAL A 200 -22.58 -11.72 3.64
CA VAL A 200 -22.67 -13.18 3.73
C VAL A 200 -24.16 -13.53 3.66
N PRO A 201 -24.64 -14.11 2.55
CA PRO A 201 -26.01 -14.58 2.46
C PRO A 201 -26.13 -15.85 3.30
N GLY A 202 -27.04 -15.88 4.27
CA GLY A 202 -27.44 -17.11 4.97
C GLY A 202 -28.77 -17.64 4.44
N ALA A 203 -28.88 -18.97 4.29
CA ALA A 203 -30.14 -19.71 4.18
C ALA A 203 -30.35 -20.61 5.40
#